data_AF-A0A8H4WDA3-F1
#
_entry.id   AF-A0A8H4WDA3-F1
#
_cell.length_a   1.000
_cell.length_b   1.000
_cell.length_c   1.000
_cell.angle_alpha   90.00
_cell.angle_beta   90.00
_cell.angle_gamma   90.00
#
_symmetry.space_group_name_H-M   'P 1'
#
loop_
_entity.id
_entity.type
_entity.pdbx_description
1 polymer ?
#
loop_
_entity_poly.entity_id
_entity_poly.type
_entity_poly.pdbx_seq_one_letter_code
_entity_poly.pdbx_strand_id
1 'polypeptide(L)'
;MATSGSQAQLPPDDNNWYDEEDVLVTDQAVGLLDVGTFNLYKITPPLKRSEDLDKWSHKVEKILELHNLHNLINKSIPWPSRRDPNGQKWKTLSKQVRTWLSSSIDGDLMEDINGRGNPVTFADELIEEIRKQMKDEGHGALKAAMRNFRTISRKQFSSSEEFITSMKATYKTLAGLKSGIPPYYALQTMLMELMEVP
;
A
#
# COMPACT_ATOMS: atom_id res chain seq x y z
N MET A 1 -47.61 26.29 -19.98
CA MET A 1 -46.28 25.67 -19.93
C MET A 1 -45.32 26.68 -19.36
N ALA A 2 -44.95 26.54 -18.09
CA ALA A 2 -43.94 27.36 -17.44
C ALA A 2 -42.91 26.41 -16.85
N THR A 3 -41.71 26.43 -17.42
CA THR A 3 -40.54 25.66 -17.01
C THR A 3 -40.02 26.23 -15.70
N SER A 4 -40.18 25.49 -14.61
CA SER A 4 -39.56 25.78 -13.32
C SER A 4 -38.04 25.65 -13.46
N GLY A 5 -37.34 26.78 -13.31
CA GLY A 5 -35.89 26.80 -13.16
C GLY A 5 -35.51 26.09 -11.87
N SER A 6 -34.59 25.14 -11.97
CA SER A 6 -33.98 24.48 -10.81
C SER A 6 -33.14 25.50 -10.06
N GLN A 7 -33.72 26.18 -9.06
CA GLN A 7 -32.96 26.92 -8.07
C GLN A 7 -32.21 25.90 -7.23
N ALA A 8 -30.88 25.97 -7.23
CA ALA A 8 -30.07 25.25 -6.25
C ALA A 8 -30.53 25.70 -4.86
N GLN A 9 -31.10 24.78 -4.08
CA GLN A 9 -31.49 25.04 -2.71
C GLN A 9 -30.24 25.44 -1.92
N LEU A 10 -30.31 26.56 -1.20
CA LEU A 10 -29.27 26.92 -0.24
C LEU A 10 -29.21 25.84 0.84
N PRO A 11 -28.01 25.56 1.39
CA PRO A 11 -27.88 24.65 2.52
C PRO A 11 -28.78 25.10 3.69
N PRO A 12 -29.27 24.16 4.52
CA PRO A 12 -29.96 24.48 5.75
C PRO A 12 -29.15 25.47 6.61
N ASP A 13 -29.83 26.45 7.21
CA ASP A 13 -29.23 27.41 8.15
C ASP A 13 -29.10 26.77 9.53
N ASP A 14 -28.21 25.79 9.64
CA ASP A 14 -27.84 25.12 10.88
C ASP A 14 -26.32 24.89 10.98
N ASN A 15 -25.88 24.44 12.16
CA ASN A 15 -24.46 24.16 12.42
C ASN A 15 -24.13 22.66 12.33
N ASN A 16 -25.02 21.83 11.77
CA ASN A 16 -24.85 20.39 11.72
C ASN A 16 -24.12 19.96 10.45
N TRP A 17 -22.80 20.12 10.46
CA TRP A 17 -21.92 19.69 9.36
C TRP A 17 -21.97 18.19 9.05
N TYR A 18 -22.55 17.35 9.93
CA TYR A 18 -22.76 15.93 9.63
C TYR A 18 -23.88 15.67 8.62
N ASP A 19 -24.78 16.64 8.41
CA ASP A 19 -25.88 16.56 7.45
C ASP A 19 -25.47 17.13 6.07
N GLU A 20 -24.26 17.69 5.94
CA GLU A 20 -23.72 18.11 4.66
C GLU A 20 -23.40 16.86 3.84
N GLU A 21 -24.09 16.69 2.71
CA GLU A 21 -23.79 15.60 1.78
C GLU A 21 -22.44 15.88 1.09
N ASP A 22 -21.51 14.95 1.24
CA ASP A 22 -20.26 14.99 0.49
C ASP A 22 -20.52 15.01 -1.02
N VAL A 23 -19.69 15.77 -1.74
CA VAL A 23 -19.78 15.84 -3.20
C VAL A 23 -19.61 14.44 -3.79
N LEU A 24 -20.61 13.98 -4.54
CA LEU A 24 -20.57 12.71 -5.24
C LEU A 24 -19.35 12.65 -6.18
N VAL A 25 -18.44 11.72 -5.89
CA VAL A 25 -17.20 11.55 -6.65
C VAL A 25 -17.47 10.75 -7.92
N THR A 26 -17.70 11.46 -9.03
CA THR A 26 -17.91 10.85 -10.35
C THR A 26 -16.60 10.46 -11.04
N ASP A 27 -15.51 11.20 -10.77
CA ASP A 27 -14.18 10.96 -11.28
C ASP A 27 -13.11 11.58 -10.37
N GLN A 28 -11.84 11.35 -10.70
CA GLN A 28 -10.70 11.82 -9.91
C GLN A 28 -10.47 13.34 -9.94
N ALA A 29 -11.20 14.10 -10.77
CA ALA A 29 -11.08 15.56 -10.88
C ALA A 29 -12.00 16.35 -9.94
N VAL A 30 -12.92 15.65 -9.27
CA VAL A 30 -13.87 16.23 -8.31
C VAL A 30 -13.12 16.80 -7.09
N GLY A 31 -13.43 18.05 -6.73
CA GLY A 31 -12.91 18.70 -5.52
C GLY A 31 -11.44 19.14 -5.58
N LEU A 32 -10.78 19.05 -6.75
CA LEU A 32 -9.35 19.37 -6.87
C LEU A 32 -9.05 20.86 -6.65
N LEU A 33 -8.12 21.12 -5.73
CA LEU A 33 -7.54 22.43 -5.50
C LEU A 33 -6.80 22.97 -6.74
N ASP A 34 -6.55 24.28 -6.76
CA ASP A 34 -5.73 24.88 -7.81
C ASP A 34 -4.26 24.47 -7.68
N VAL A 35 -3.59 24.34 -8.82
CA VAL A 35 -2.20 23.92 -8.89
C VAL A 35 -1.32 24.95 -8.14
N GLY A 36 -0.52 24.47 -7.19
CA GLY A 36 0.41 25.31 -6.42
C GLY A 36 -0.15 25.88 -5.12
N THR A 37 -1.37 25.52 -4.72
CA THR A 37 -2.01 26.00 -3.48
C THR A 37 -1.69 25.17 -2.23
N PHE A 38 -0.96 24.07 -2.39
CA PHE A 38 -0.68 23.11 -1.30
C PHE A 38 0.80 22.73 -1.23
N ASN A 39 1.21 22.23 -0.06
CA ASN A 39 2.54 21.71 0.18
C ASN A 39 2.44 20.30 0.76
N LEU A 40 2.93 19.30 0.01
CA LEU A 40 3.00 17.92 0.49
C LEU A 40 4.32 17.68 1.20
N TYR A 41 4.26 17.51 2.51
CA TYR A 41 5.44 17.18 3.32
C TYR A 41 5.93 15.76 3.04
N LYS A 42 7.25 15.56 3.08
CA LYS A 42 7.86 14.24 2.86
C LYS A 42 7.49 13.29 3.99
N ILE A 43 7.01 12.10 3.65
CA ILE A 43 6.72 11.05 4.63
C ILE A 43 8.04 10.44 5.11
N THR A 44 8.23 10.45 6.44
CA THR A 44 9.39 9.85 7.10
C THR A 44 8.92 8.87 8.18
N PRO A 45 9.51 7.65 8.27
CA PRO A 45 10.49 7.07 7.35
C PRO A 45 9.88 6.74 5.96
N PRO A 46 10.71 6.64 4.90
CA PRO A 46 10.24 6.21 3.58
C PRO A 46 9.78 4.75 3.61
N LEU A 47 8.89 4.39 2.68
CA LEU A 47 8.40 3.03 2.55
C LEU A 47 9.53 2.10 2.08
N LYS A 48 9.85 1.08 2.89
CA LYS A 48 10.92 0.11 2.60
C LYS A 48 10.46 -1.35 2.66
N ARG A 49 9.54 -1.68 3.58
CA ARG A 49 9.10 -3.06 3.83
C ARG A 49 7.61 -3.21 3.59
N SER A 50 7.21 -4.37 3.08
CA SER A 50 5.80 -4.71 2.85
C SER A 50 4.95 -4.70 4.12
N GLU A 51 5.54 -4.98 5.28
CA GLU A 51 4.87 -4.92 6.59
C GLU A 51 4.39 -3.51 6.97
N ASP A 52 5.07 -2.47 6.45
CA ASP A 52 4.76 -1.07 6.74
C ASP A 52 3.79 -0.46 5.71
N LEU A 53 3.45 -1.21 4.65
CA LEU A 53 2.62 -0.73 3.54
C LEU A 53 1.28 -0.16 4.02
N ASP A 54 0.54 -0.90 4.84
CA ASP A 54 -0.80 -0.48 5.28
C ASP A 54 -0.73 0.84 6.07
N LYS A 55 0.25 0.94 6.99
CA LYS A 55 0.45 2.15 7.80
C LYS A 55 0.92 3.33 6.95
N TRP A 56 1.78 3.08 5.97
CA TRP A 56 2.27 4.10 5.05
C TRP A 56 1.16 4.56 4.11
N SER A 57 0.38 3.66 3.51
CA SER A 57 -0.75 4.00 2.65
C SER A 57 -1.80 4.83 3.39
N HIS A 58 -2.11 4.50 4.64
CA HIS A 58 -3.01 5.30 5.47
C HIS A 58 -2.49 6.72 5.73
N LYS A 59 -1.17 6.87 5.93
CA LYS A 59 -0.54 8.20 6.07
C LYS A 59 -0.60 8.99 4.76
N VAL A 60 -0.32 8.34 3.63
CA VAL A 60 -0.44 8.94 2.30
C VAL A 60 -1.85 9.46 2.08
N GLU A 61 -2.85 8.62 2.30
CA GLU A 61 -4.26 8.93 2.12
C GLU A 61 -4.66 10.15 2.96
N LYS A 62 -4.34 10.15 4.26
CA LYS A 62 -4.62 11.29 5.14
C LYS A 62 -3.97 12.59 4.71
N ILE A 63 -2.71 12.56 4.25
CA ILE A 63 -2.01 13.77 3.81
C ILE A 63 -2.67 14.33 2.54
N LEU A 64 -3.10 13.46 1.63
CA LEU A 64 -3.78 13.87 0.41
C LEU A 64 -5.21 14.31 0.68
N GLU A 65 -5.89 13.71 1.65
CA GLU A 65 -7.24 14.07 2.09
C GLU A 65 -7.30 15.51 2.59
N LEU A 66 -6.32 15.94 3.39
CA LEU A 66 -6.18 17.34 3.84
C LEU A 66 -6.11 18.38 2.71
N HIS A 67 -5.81 17.93 1.48
CA HIS A 67 -5.67 18.78 0.30
C HIS A 67 -6.67 18.42 -0.81
N ASN A 68 -7.68 17.59 -0.52
CA ASN A 68 -8.63 17.06 -1.52
C ASN A 68 -7.97 16.37 -2.72
N LEU A 69 -6.81 15.72 -2.49
CA LEU A 69 -6.04 15.00 -3.52
C LEU A 69 -6.15 13.48 -3.39
N HIS A 70 -6.87 12.96 -2.38
CA HIS A 70 -6.96 11.53 -2.09
C HIS A 70 -7.59 10.74 -3.26
N ASN A 71 -8.47 11.36 -4.05
CA ASN A 71 -9.03 10.74 -5.25
C ASN A 71 -7.98 10.38 -6.31
N LEU A 72 -6.86 11.12 -6.37
CA LEU A 72 -5.81 10.94 -7.38
C LEU A 72 -5.02 9.63 -7.22
N ILE A 73 -5.09 9.00 -6.04
CA ILE A 73 -4.42 7.72 -5.77
C ILE A 73 -5.35 6.52 -5.83
N ASN A 74 -6.67 6.75 -5.97
CA ASN A 74 -7.65 5.68 -5.97
C ASN A 74 -7.97 5.21 -7.39
N LYS A 75 -7.43 4.04 -7.77
CA LYS A 75 -7.62 3.45 -9.10
C LYS A 75 -9.07 3.04 -9.40
N SER A 76 -9.90 2.86 -8.38
CA SER A 76 -11.32 2.49 -8.54
C SER A 76 -12.16 3.66 -9.03
N ILE A 77 -11.67 4.89 -8.86
CA ILE A 77 -12.32 6.10 -9.37
C ILE A 77 -11.84 6.32 -10.81
N PRO A 78 -12.76 6.47 -11.78
CA PRO A 78 -12.36 6.68 -13.16
C PRO A 78 -11.62 8.00 -13.33
N TRP A 79 -10.73 8.04 -14.32
CA TRP A 79 -10.09 9.28 -14.73
C TRP A 79 -11.12 10.22 -15.38
N PRO A 80 -10.94 11.55 -15.22
CA PRO A 80 -11.81 12.51 -15.87
C PRO A 80 -11.71 12.39 -17.40
N SER A 81 -12.80 12.74 -18.07
CA SER A 81 -12.81 12.86 -19.53
C SER A 81 -11.79 13.91 -19.99
N ARG A 82 -11.21 13.74 -21.19
CA ARG A 82 -10.34 14.77 -21.79
C ARG A 82 -11.06 16.10 -22.06
N ARG A 83 -12.40 16.07 -22.10
CA ARG A 83 -13.24 17.27 -22.26
C ARG A 83 -13.64 17.88 -20.93
N ASP A 84 -13.30 17.24 -19.83
CA ASP A 84 -13.57 17.77 -18.50
C ASP A 84 -12.80 19.08 -18.31
N PRO A 85 -13.46 20.17 -17.86
CA PRO A 85 -12.79 21.44 -17.57
C PRO A 85 -11.60 21.30 -16.60
N ASN A 86 -11.69 20.36 -15.67
CA ASN A 86 -10.65 20.04 -14.69
C ASN A 86 -9.67 18.95 -15.16
N GLY A 87 -9.84 18.38 -16.36
CA GLY A 87 -8.99 17.28 -16.85
C GLY A 87 -7.50 17.63 -16.91
N GLN A 88 -7.16 18.86 -17.30
CA GLN A 88 -5.76 19.32 -17.33
C GLN A 88 -5.20 19.60 -15.93
N LYS A 89 -6.07 20.07 -15.01
CA LYS A 89 -5.74 20.24 -13.60
C LYS A 89 -5.43 18.89 -12.97
N TRP A 90 -6.33 17.90 -13.14
CA TRP A 90 -6.13 16.52 -12.72
C TRP A 90 -4.81 15.95 -13.25
N LYS A 91 -4.52 16.08 -14.54
CA LYS A 91 -3.28 15.56 -15.14
C LYS A 91 -2.02 16.14 -14.50
N THR A 92 -2.04 17.43 -14.18
CA THR A 92 -0.91 18.14 -13.56
C THR A 92 -0.73 17.71 -12.12
N LEU A 93 -1.83 17.71 -11.34
CA LEU A 93 -1.81 17.32 -9.92
C LEU A 93 -1.45 15.85 -9.74
N SER A 94 -1.98 14.95 -10.57
CA SER A 94 -1.65 13.53 -10.52
C SER A 94 -0.15 13.29 -10.75
N LYS A 95 0.50 14.03 -11.65
CA LYS A 95 1.95 13.97 -11.84
C LYS A 95 2.74 14.54 -10.67
N GLN A 96 2.26 15.63 -10.05
CA GLN A 96 2.88 16.20 -8.85
C GLN A 96 2.80 15.22 -7.68
N VAL A 97 1.62 14.65 -7.42
CA VAL A 97 1.41 13.62 -6.39
C VAL A 97 2.27 12.40 -6.67
N ARG A 98 2.35 11.92 -7.92
CA ARG A 98 3.26 10.82 -8.30
C ARG A 98 4.72 11.13 -7.96
N THR A 99 5.18 12.35 -8.23
CA THR A 99 6.56 12.78 -7.93
C THR A 99 6.81 12.85 -6.43
N TRP A 100 5.86 13.39 -5.67
CA TRP A 100 5.90 13.40 -4.21
C TRP A 100 5.89 11.97 -3.63
N LEU A 101 5.04 11.08 -4.14
CA LEU A 101 5.00 9.67 -3.76
C LEU A 101 6.35 9.00 -3.99
N SER A 102 6.97 9.17 -5.16
CA SER A 102 8.32 8.63 -5.44
C SER A 102 9.36 9.12 -4.42
N SER A 103 9.25 10.34 -3.90
CA SER A 103 10.17 10.87 -2.88
C SER A 103 9.98 10.25 -1.49
N SER A 104 8.84 9.58 -1.26
CA SER A 104 8.45 8.97 0.01
C SER A 104 8.67 7.44 0.06
N ILE A 105 9.33 6.90 -0.95
CA ILE A 105 9.65 5.48 -1.11
C ILE A 105 11.17 5.32 -1.04
N ASP A 106 11.63 4.18 -0.52
CA ASP A 106 13.06 3.82 -0.52
C ASP A 106 13.59 3.69 -1.95
N GLY A 107 14.84 4.10 -2.17
CA GLY A 107 15.44 4.16 -3.50
C GLY A 107 15.50 2.79 -4.19
N ASP A 108 15.90 1.76 -3.45
CA ASP A 108 16.04 0.40 -3.98
C ASP A 108 14.67 -0.13 -4.46
N LEU A 109 13.64 0.09 -3.65
CA LEU A 109 12.27 -0.30 -4.00
C LEU A 109 11.73 0.47 -5.21
N MET A 110 12.07 1.75 -5.36
CA MET A 110 11.67 2.54 -6.52
C MET A 110 12.38 2.06 -7.81
N GLU A 111 13.64 1.64 -7.72
CA GLU A 111 14.38 1.03 -8.83
C GLU A 111 13.73 -0.30 -9.25
N ASP A 112 13.36 -1.14 -8.29
CA ASP A 112 12.67 -2.42 -8.55
C ASP A 112 11.32 -2.21 -9.26
N ILE A 113 10.54 -1.22 -8.82
CA ILE A 113 9.26 -0.86 -9.48
C ILE A 113 9.50 -0.40 -10.91
N ASN A 114 10.50 0.46 -11.14
CA ASN A 114 10.84 0.95 -12.48
C ASN A 114 11.37 -0.17 -13.39
N GLY A 115 12.09 -1.15 -12.84
CA GLY A 115 12.67 -2.28 -13.57
C GLY A 115 11.64 -3.23 -14.19
N ARG A 116 10.38 -3.21 -13.74
CA ARG A 116 9.29 -4.04 -14.29
C ARG A 116 8.80 -3.61 -15.69
N GLY A 117 9.21 -2.44 -16.17
CA GLY A 117 8.87 -1.96 -17.52
C GLY A 117 7.42 -1.48 -17.69
N ASN A 118 6.64 -1.39 -16.61
CA ASN A 118 5.29 -0.84 -16.66
C ASN A 118 5.37 0.70 -16.67
N PRO A 119 4.74 1.39 -17.63
CA PRO A 119 4.74 2.85 -17.66
C PRO A 119 3.84 3.39 -16.55
N VAL A 120 4.44 3.86 -15.45
CA VAL A 120 3.73 4.48 -14.33
C VAL A 120 3.79 6.00 -14.47
N THR A 121 2.73 6.59 -15.03
CA THR A 121 2.66 8.02 -15.34
C THR A 121 1.94 8.82 -14.26
N PHE A 122 0.94 8.22 -13.63
CA PHE A 122 0.02 8.87 -12.69
C PHE A 122 0.11 8.29 -11.28
N ALA A 123 -0.44 9.02 -10.30
CA ALA A 123 -0.30 8.69 -8.88
C ALA A 123 -1.00 7.38 -8.48
N ASP A 124 -2.21 7.16 -8.99
CA ASP A 124 -2.99 5.93 -8.82
C ASP A 124 -2.25 4.70 -9.36
N GLU A 125 -1.65 4.82 -10.55
CA GLU A 125 -0.84 3.76 -11.15
C GLU A 125 0.36 3.40 -10.27
N LEU A 126 1.02 4.40 -9.68
CA LEU A 126 2.18 4.18 -8.82
C LEU A 126 1.80 3.45 -7.54
N ILE A 127 0.72 3.86 -6.89
CA ILE A 127 0.22 3.18 -5.67
C ILE A 127 -0.13 1.72 -5.95
N GLU A 128 -0.78 1.44 -7.08
CA GLU A 128 -1.12 0.06 -7.45
C GLU A 128 0.12 -0.79 -7.72
N GLU A 129 1.12 -0.26 -8.43
CA GLU A 129 2.37 -1.00 -8.67
C GLU A 129 3.18 -1.20 -7.37
N ILE A 130 3.19 -0.25 -6.45
CA ILE A 130 3.79 -0.42 -5.11
C ILE A 130 3.09 -1.57 -4.37
N ARG A 131 1.75 -1.55 -4.31
CA ARG A 131 0.96 -2.60 -3.64
C ARG A 131 1.25 -3.96 -4.24
N LYS A 132 1.32 -4.05 -5.56
CA LYS A 132 1.63 -5.27 -6.29
C LYS A 132 3.05 -5.77 -6.03
N GLN A 133 4.06 -4.91 -6.13
CA GLN A 133 5.46 -5.25 -5.85
C GLN A 133 5.61 -5.80 -4.43
N MET A 134 5.09 -5.09 -3.44
CA MET A 134 5.22 -5.48 -2.03
C MET A 134 4.46 -6.76 -1.70
N LYS A 135 3.34 -7.01 -2.37
CA LYS A 135 2.59 -8.27 -2.24
C LYS A 135 3.35 -9.44 -2.88
N ASP A 136 3.93 -9.23 -4.06
CA ASP A 136 4.74 -10.23 -4.75
C ASP A 136 5.99 -10.60 -3.94
N GLU A 137 6.69 -9.61 -3.38
CA GLU A 137 7.83 -9.81 -2.47
C GLU A 137 7.42 -10.59 -1.21
N GLY A 138 6.30 -10.22 -0.60
CA GLY A 138 5.74 -10.94 0.55
C GLY A 138 5.47 -12.41 0.24
N HIS A 139 4.87 -12.71 -0.91
CA HIS A 139 4.65 -14.08 -1.38
C HIS A 139 5.95 -14.83 -1.68
N GLY A 140 6.94 -14.17 -2.29
CA GLY A 140 8.25 -14.75 -2.59
C GLY A 140 9.02 -15.10 -1.32
N ALA A 141 9.11 -14.16 -0.38
CA ALA A 141 9.75 -14.35 0.92
C ALA A 141 9.05 -15.45 1.74
N LEU A 142 7.72 -15.46 1.76
CA LEU A 142 6.95 -16.49 2.47
C LEU A 142 7.17 -17.87 1.84
N LYS A 143 7.16 -17.98 0.50
CA LYS A 143 7.43 -19.24 -0.20
C LYS A 143 8.84 -19.76 0.09
N ALA A 144 9.84 -18.88 0.12
CA ALA A 144 11.22 -19.23 0.45
C ALA A 144 11.35 -19.69 1.91
N ALA A 145 10.77 -18.95 2.86
CA ALA A 145 10.76 -19.31 4.28
C ALA A 145 10.02 -20.63 4.54
N MET A 146 8.89 -20.85 3.87
CA MET A 146 8.12 -22.10 3.95
C MET A 146 8.90 -23.28 3.39
N ARG A 147 9.62 -23.09 2.27
CA ARG A 147 10.52 -24.11 1.74
C ARG A 147 11.60 -24.47 2.75
N ASN A 148 12.28 -23.46 3.29
CA ASN A 148 13.33 -23.65 4.28
C ASN A 148 12.83 -24.42 5.50
N PHE A 149 11.68 -24.03 6.05
CA PHE A 149 11.07 -24.70 7.20
C PHE A 149 10.67 -26.16 6.94
N ARG A 150 10.32 -26.52 5.71
CA ARG A 150 10.02 -27.92 5.34
C ARG A 150 11.26 -28.76 5.09
N THR A 151 12.38 -28.13 4.73
CA THR A 151 13.62 -28.81 4.37
C THR A 151 14.67 -28.82 5.47
N ILE A 152 14.51 -27.97 6.50
CA ILE A 152 15.41 -27.96 7.64
C ILE A 152 15.32 -29.31 8.38
N SER A 153 16.47 -29.92 8.63
CA SER A 153 16.56 -31.22 9.30
C SER A 153 17.71 -31.22 10.28
N ARG A 154 17.59 -31.97 11.38
CA ARG A 154 18.63 -32.13 12.40
C ARG A 154 19.94 -32.64 11.79
N LYS A 155 19.88 -33.45 10.73
CA LYS A 155 21.06 -34.02 10.03
C LYS A 155 21.95 -32.96 9.36
N GLN A 156 21.46 -31.73 9.17
CA GLN A 156 22.22 -30.63 8.56
C GLN A 156 23.11 -29.87 9.56
N PHE A 157 23.00 -30.19 10.86
CA PHE A 157 23.69 -29.46 11.94
C PHE A 157 24.61 -30.39 12.73
N SER A 158 25.64 -29.82 13.34
CA SER A 158 26.61 -30.61 14.14
C SER A 158 26.05 -30.91 15.53
N SER A 159 25.24 -30.00 16.09
CA SER A 159 24.63 -30.16 17.41
C SER A 159 23.11 -29.93 17.40
N SER A 160 22.45 -30.47 18.43
CA SER A 160 21.01 -30.25 18.63
C SER A 160 20.70 -28.79 18.96
N GLU A 161 21.61 -28.08 19.62
CA GLU A 161 21.46 -26.66 19.94
C GLU A 161 21.51 -25.77 18.69
N GLU A 162 22.43 -26.06 17.76
CA GLU A 162 22.50 -25.37 16.46
C GLU A 162 21.21 -25.57 15.66
N PHE A 163 20.71 -26.81 15.61
CA PHE A 163 19.44 -27.11 14.95
C PHE A 163 18.27 -26.35 15.57
N ILE A 164 18.11 -26.39 16.91
CA ILE A 164 17.04 -25.67 17.62
C ILE A 164 17.12 -24.16 17.34
N THR A 165 18.33 -23.60 17.35
CA THR A 165 18.54 -22.17 17.10
C THR A 165 18.14 -21.80 15.68
N SER A 166 18.54 -22.60 14.68
CA SER A 166 18.18 -22.39 13.28
C SER A 166 16.69 -22.57 13.02
N MET A 167 16.05 -23.57 13.65
CA MET A 167 14.61 -23.81 13.56
C MET A 167 13.81 -22.66 14.19
N LYS A 168 14.24 -22.15 15.35
CA LYS A 168 13.65 -20.95 15.99
C LYS A 168 13.79 -19.72 15.10
N ALA A 169 14.95 -19.49 14.49
CA ALA A 169 15.16 -18.37 13.57
C ALA A 169 14.24 -18.48 12.35
N THR A 170 14.16 -19.66 11.75
CA THR A 170 13.27 -19.94 10.60
C THR A 170 11.80 -19.72 10.97
N TYR A 171 11.36 -20.19 12.15
CA TYR A 171 10.00 -19.97 12.62
C TYR A 171 9.70 -18.50 12.90
N LYS A 172 10.64 -17.73 13.48
CA LYS A 172 10.49 -16.28 13.65
C LYS A 172 10.28 -15.56 12.32
N THR A 173 11.03 -15.92 11.28
CA THR A 173 10.84 -15.38 9.93
C THR A 173 9.45 -15.71 9.39
N LEU A 174 8.99 -16.96 9.54
CA LEU A 174 7.64 -17.37 9.15
C LEU A 174 6.52 -16.65 9.92
N ALA A 175 6.74 -16.39 11.21
CA ALA A 175 5.79 -15.64 12.05
C ALA A 175 5.71 -14.17 11.61
N GLY A 176 6.85 -13.53 11.33
CA GLY A 176 6.91 -12.16 10.79
C GLY A 176 6.18 -12.02 9.45
N LEU A 177 6.33 -13.03 8.57
CA LEU A 177 5.65 -13.09 7.27
C LEU A 177 4.19 -13.53 7.35
N LYS A 178 3.58 -13.59 8.54
CA LYS A 178 2.18 -13.99 8.78
C LYS A 178 1.83 -15.33 8.11
N SER A 179 2.74 -16.31 8.13
CA SER A 179 2.59 -17.61 7.46
C SER A 179 1.38 -18.45 7.90
N GLY A 180 0.79 -18.12 9.05
CA GLY A 180 -0.31 -18.89 9.64
C GLY A 180 0.12 -20.23 10.26
N ILE A 181 1.43 -20.55 10.32
CA ILE A 181 1.90 -21.79 10.96
C ILE A 181 1.78 -21.65 12.49
N PRO A 182 0.96 -22.49 13.14
CA PRO A 182 0.83 -22.45 14.59
C PRO A 182 2.14 -22.83 15.30
N PRO A 183 2.48 -22.22 16.45
CA PRO A 183 3.71 -22.52 17.19
C PRO A 183 3.85 -24.00 17.54
N TYR A 184 2.74 -24.66 17.89
CA TYR A 184 2.75 -26.07 18.26
C TYR A 184 3.22 -26.97 17.10
N TYR A 185 2.90 -26.63 15.85
CA TYR A 185 3.33 -27.40 14.69
C TYR A 185 4.85 -27.35 14.52
N ALA A 186 5.43 -26.15 14.68
CA ALA A 186 6.89 -25.98 14.64
C ALA A 186 7.61 -26.70 15.78
N LEU A 187 7.04 -26.69 16.99
CA LEU A 187 7.57 -27.44 18.12
C LEU A 187 7.50 -28.95 17.87
N GLN A 188 6.39 -29.46 17.35
CA GLN A 188 6.23 -30.87 17.02
C GLN A 188 7.27 -31.31 15.96
N THR A 189 7.43 -30.57 14.87
CA THR A 189 8.46 -30.86 13.84
C THR A 189 9.86 -30.86 14.44
N MET A 190 10.18 -29.89 15.28
CA MET A 190 11.48 -29.82 15.96
C MET A 190 11.74 -31.04 16.86
N LEU A 191 10.73 -31.46 17.64
CA LEU A 191 10.86 -32.62 18.52
C LEU A 191 11.02 -33.93 17.74
N MET A 192 10.28 -34.11 16.63
CA MET A 192 10.42 -35.30 15.79
C MET A 192 11.84 -35.44 15.23
N GLU A 193 12.42 -34.36 14.70
CA GLU A 193 13.79 -34.36 14.18
C GLU A 193 14.86 -34.63 15.25
N LEU A 194 14.62 -34.19 16.50
CA LEU A 194 15.52 -34.45 17.63
C LEU A 194 15.43 -35.90 18.13
N MET A 195 14.31 -36.58 17.92
CA MET A 195 14.12 -37.98 18.30
C MET A 195 14.69 -38.96 17.27
N GLU A 196 14.78 -38.57 15.99
CA GLU A 196 15.26 -39.44 14.91
C GLU A 196 16.80 -39.57 14.82
N VAL A 197 17.55 -38.70 15.49
CA VAL A 197 19.02 -38.70 15.45
C VAL A 197 19.57 -39.16 16.82
N PRO A 198 20.19 -40.35 16.91
CA PRO A 198 20.80 -40.86 18.14
C PRO A 198 21.92 -39.96 18.69
#